data_AF-A0A970GUR4-F1
#
_entry.id   AF-A0A970GUR4-F1
#
_cell.length_a   1.000
_cell.length_b   1.000
_cell.length_c   1.000
_cell.angle_alpha   90.00
_cell.angle_beta   90.00
_cell.angle_gamma   90.00
#
_symmetry.space_group_name_H-M   'P 1'
#
loop_
_entity.id
_entity.type
_entity.pdbx_description
1 polymer ?
#
loop_
_entity_poly.entity_id
_entity_poly.type
_entity_poly.pdbx_seq_one_letter_code
_entity_poly.pdbx_strand_id
1 'polypeptide(L)'
;MAATNTISSVPPQGYTNHAGHVLAGTLVSADARHVTLRLPGGATRSLPLSIFPPSERERIGIESGTLAPPPAVAEAFERCRLALQRLDVLVKVGQQSEESADERRDLERRAVRAIIADLEKEQRLSPAAAAYFTDRVP
;
A
#
# COMPACT_ATOMS: atom_id res chain seq x y z
N MET A 1 -13.58 35.12 -4.22
CA MET A 1 -12.96 33.81 -4.50
C MET A 1 -13.48 32.84 -3.45
N ALA A 2 -14.35 31.90 -3.83
CA ALA A 2 -14.80 30.83 -2.95
C ALA A 2 -14.33 29.52 -3.58
N ALA A 3 -13.40 28.84 -2.92
CA ALA A 3 -12.95 27.52 -3.31
C ALA A 3 -14.07 26.53 -2.97
N THR A 4 -14.75 26.03 -4.01
CA THR A 4 -15.62 24.87 -3.88
C THR A 4 -14.73 23.66 -3.58
N ASN A 5 -14.67 23.27 -2.31
CA ASN A 5 -14.05 22.01 -1.91
C ASN A 5 -14.81 20.88 -2.61
N THR A 6 -14.14 20.24 -3.57
CA THR A 6 -14.59 19.01 -4.20
C THR A 6 -14.70 17.95 -3.11
N ILE A 7 -15.92 17.74 -2.59
CA ILE A 7 -16.22 16.56 -1.78
C ILE A 7 -16.13 15.40 -2.77
N SER A 8 -14.99 14.73 -2.81
CA SER A 8 -14.89 13.43 -3.47
C SER A 8 -15.82 12.50 -2.69
N SER A 9 -17.06 12.36 -3.17
CA SER A 9 -18.12 11.60 -2.53
C SER A 9 -17.87 10.13 -2.80
N VAL A 10 -16.85 9.57 -2.14
CA VAL A 10 -16.75 8.13 -2.02
C VAL A 10 -17.95 7.69 -1.17
N PRO A 11 -18.84 6.83 -1.69
CA PRO A 11 -20.01 6.38 -0.94
C PRO A 11 -19.57 5.79 0.40
N PRO A 12 -20.36 5.97 1.47
CA PRO A 12 -20.02 5.45 2.78
C PRO A 12 -19.83 3.93 2.68
N GLN A 13 -18.68 3.46 3.14
CA GLN A 13 -18.34 2.04 3.15
C GLN A 13 -18.69 1.42 4.50
N GLY A 14 -18.97 0.11 4.50
CA GLY A 14 -19.22 -0.65 5.72
C GLY A 14 -17.95 -1.35 6.19
N TYR A 15 -17.44 -1.00 7.38
CA TYR A 15 -16.32 -1.69 8.02
C TYR A 15 -16.83 -2.54 9.19
N THR A 16 -16.53 -3.84 9.18
CA THR A 16 -17.06 -4.76 10.20
C THR A 16 -16.07 -4.90 11.35
N ASN A 17 -16.52 -4.72 12.60
CA ASN A 17 -15.66 -4.94 13.77
C ASN A 17 -15.67 -6.41 14.23
N HIS A 18 -14.86 -6.75 15.23
CA HIS A 18 -14.82 -8.09 15.82
C HIS A 18 -16.14 -8.59 16.41
N ALA A 19 -17.06 -7.68 16.79
CA ALA A 19 -18.38 -8.03 17.30
C ALA A 19 -19.42 -8.25 16.19
N GLY A 20 -19.02 -8.15 14.90
CA GLY A 20 -19.93 -8.25 13.76
C GLY A 20 -20.75 -6.98 13.51
N HIS A 21 -20.48 -5.89 14.23
CA HIS A 21 -21.14 -4.61 13.98
C HIS A 21 -20.50 -3.88 12.81
N VAL A 22 -21.35 -3.42 11.88
CA VAL A 22 -20.93 -2.63 10.72
C VAL A 22 -20.87 -1.16 11.09
N LEU A 23 -19.71 -0.55 10.87
CA LEU A 23 -19.46 0.88 10.97
C LEU A 23 -19.54 1.46 9.56
N ALA A 24 -20.64 2.17 9.27
CA ALA A 24 -20.80 2.87 8.01
C ALA A 24 -20.09 4.24 8.06
N GLY A 25 -19.21 4.50 7.10
CA GLY A 25 -18.55 5.79 6.97
C GLY A 25 -17.57 5.84 5.79
N THR A 26 -17.13 7.04 5.43
CA THR A 26 -16.07 7.24 4.44
C THR A 26 -14.72 7.25 5.16
N LEU A 27 -13.78 6.42 4.72
CA LEU A 27 -12.40 6.46 5.22
C LEU A 27 -11.76 7.82 4.91
N VAL A 28 -11.25 8.48 5.94
CA VAL A 28 -10.54 9.76 5.83
C VAL A 28 -9.03 9.55 5.90
N SER A 29 -8.58 8.76 6.88
CA SER A 29 -7.18 8.42 7.07
C SER A 29 -7.06 7.17 7.94
N ALA A 30 -5.91 6.49 7.86
CA ALA A 30 -5.51 5.48 8.82
C ALA A 30 -4.01 5.62 9.11
N ASP A 31 -3.59 5.08 10.24
CA ASP A 31 -2.19 4.85 10.60
C ASP A 31 -2.05 3.44 11.17
N ALA A 32 -0.88 3.08 11.70
CA ALA A 32 -0.63 1.74 12.25
C ALA A 32 -1.52 1.36 13.45
N ARG A 33 -2.23 2.31 14.06
CA ARG A 33 -2.99 2.14 15.31
C ARG A 33 -4.44 2.59 15.20
N HIS A 34 -4.76 3.57 14.37
CA HIS A 34 -6.08 4.19 14.30
C HIS A 34 -6.59 4.33 12.87
N VAL A 35 -7.91 4.37 12.75
CA VAL A 35 -8.63 4.71 11.53
C VAL A 35 -9.59 5.86 11.82
N THR A 36 -9.61 6.85 10.94
CA THR A 36 -10.54 7.98 11.01
C THR A 36 -11.60 7.82 9.93
N LEU A 37 -12.86 7.70 10.36
CA LEU A 37 -14.01 7.57 9.48
C LEU A 37 -14.87 8.83 9.57
N ARG A 38 -15.39 9.30 8.44
CA ARG A 38 -16.47 10.30 8.38
C ARG A 38 -17.81 9.57 8.35
N LEU A 39 -18.62 9.74 9.38
CA LEU A 39 -19.93 9.12 9.51
C LEU A 39 -20.98 9.77 8.58
N PRO A 40 -22.13 9.12 8.32
CA PRO A 40 -23.23 9.65 7.49
C PRO A 40 -23.88 10.98 7.95
N GLY A 41 -23.42 11.60 9.04
CA GLY A 41 -23.80 12.95 9.46
C GLY A 41 -22.70 14.00 9.32
N GLY A 42 -21.60 13.68 8.63
CA GLY A 42 -20.44 14.56 8.44
C GLY A 42 -19.44 14.57 9.60
N ALA A 43 -19.83 14.07 10.78
CA ALA A 43 -18.94 13.94 11.93
C ALA A 43 -17.79 12.93 11.67
N THR A 44 -16.57 13.29 12.05
CA THR A 44 -15.41 12.40 11.98
C THR A 44 -15.19 11.69 13.31
N ARG A 45 -14.90 10.39 13.26
CA ARG A 45 -14.60 9.56 14.42
C ARG A 45 -13.32 8.78 14.21
N SER A 46 -12.40 8.89 15.16
CA SER A 46 -11.19 8.05 15.23
C SER A 46 -11.48 6.81 16.06
N LEU A 47 -11.06 5.66 15.56
CA LEU A 47 -11.28 4.34 16.13
C LEU A 47 -9.96 3.56 16.15
N PRO A 48 -9.67 2.77 17.20
CA PRO A 48 -8.51 1.89 17.19
C PRO A 48 -8.64 0.83 16.10
N LEU A 49 -7.60 0.62 15.30
CA LEU A 49 -7.56 -0.46 14.30
C LEU A 49 -7.75 -1.84 14.93
N SER A 50 -7.40 -1.99 16.20
CA SER A 50 -7.53 -3.23 16.95
C SER A 50 -8.98 -3.73 17.09
N ILE A 51 -9.99 -2.88 16.86
CA ILE A 51 -11.39 -3.31 16.89
C ILE A 51 -11.80 -4.06 15.61
N PHE A 52 -11.04 -3.93 14.54
CA PHE A 52 -11.31 -4.56 13.25
C PHE A 52 -10.60 -5.92 13.17
N PRO A 53 -11.21 -6.94 12.54
CA PRO A 53 -10.52 -8.19 12.24
C PRO A 53 -9.37 -7.99 11.24
N PRO A 54 -8.41 -8.93 11.15
CA PRO A 54 -7.24 -8.80 10.27
C PRO A 54 -7.58 -8.48 8.81
N SER A 55 -8.63 -9.08 8.24
CA SER A 55 -9.08 -8.82 6.87
C SER A 55 -9.54 -7.38 6.65
N GLU A 56 -10.24 -6.80 7.62
CA GLU A 56 -10.68 -5.40 7.56
C GLU A 56 -9.52 -4.43 7.79
N ARG A 57 -8.58 -4.77 8.67
CA ARG A 57 -7.35 -3.97 8.84
C ARG A 57 -6.53 -3.93 7.55
N GLU A 58 -6.43 -5.06 6.86
CA GLU A 58 -5.77 -5.14 5.56
C GLU A 58 -6.48 -4.25 4.54
N ARG A 59 -7.81 -4.37 4.41
CA ARG A 59 -8.60 -3.53 3.51
C ARG A 59 -8.43 -2.04 3.81
N ILE A 60 -8.54 -1.63 5.08
CA ILE A 60 -8.32 -0.25 5.51
C ILE A 60 -6.90 0.21 5.16
N GLY A 61 -5.88 -0.62 5.40
CA GLY A 61 -4.50 -0.32 5.05
C GLY A 61 -4.29 -0.13 3.54
N ILE A 62 -4.94 -0.94 2.71
CA ILE A 62 -4.91 -0.82 1.24
C ILE A 62 -5.56 0.50 0.81
N GLU A 63 -6.78 0.78 1.29
CA GLU A 63 -7.55 1.97 0.92
C GLU A 63 -6.89 3.28 1.37
N SER A 64 -6.25 3.27 2.54
CA SER A 64 -5.53 4.43 3.08
C SER A 64 -4.10 4.56 2.55
N GLY A 65 -3.58 3.55 1.86
CA GLY A 65 -2.17 3.53 1.43
C GLY A 65 -1.18 3.30 2.58
N THR A 66 -1.64 2.82 3.75
CA THR A 66 -0.79 2.60 4.93
C THR A 66 -0.57 1.13 5.26
N LEU A 67 -0.94 0.20 4.36
CA LEU A 67 -0.62 -1.21 4.54
C LEU A 67 0.90 -1.39 4.58
N ALA A 68 1.41 -1.86 5.72
CA ALA A 68 2.83 -2.11 5.90
C ALA A 68 3.26 -3.39 5.17
N PRO A 69 4.36 -3.38 4.41
CA PRO A 69 4.88 -4.57 3.76
C PRO A 69 5.37 -5.60 4.79
N PRO A 70 5.19 -6.91 4.52
CA PRO A 70 5.88 -7.95 5.28
C PRO A 70 7.41 -7.77 5.20
N PRO A 71 8.18 -8.26 6.19
CA PRO A 71 9.63 -8.07 6.25
C PRO A 71 10.36 -8.43 4.94
N ALA A 72 10.04 -9.58 4.33
CA ALA A 72 10.66 -10.01 3.08
C ALA A 72 10.37 -9.05 1.89
N VAL A 73 9.17 -8.48 1.83
CA VAL A 73 8.81 -7.48 0.80
C VAL A 73 9.50 -6.15 1.09
N ALA A 74 9.54 -5.73 2.36
CA ALA A 74 10.23 -4.50 2.78
C ALA A 74 11.73 -4.54 2.45
N GLU A 75 12.40 -5.64 2.77
CA GLU A 75 13.80 -5.86 2.43
C GLU A 75 14.02 -5.88 0.91
N ALA A 76 13.11 -6.50 0.17
CA ALA A 76 13.17 -6.52 -1.29
C ALA A 76 13.00 -5.14 -1.91
N PHE A 77 12.10 -4.32 -1.37
CA PHE A 77 11.89 -2.93 -1.78
C PHE A 77 13.14 -2.10 -1.54
N GLU A 78 13.74 -2.18 -0.34
CA GLU A 78 14.95 -1.42 -0.04
C GLU A 78 16.14 -1.85 -0.91
N ARG A 79 16.34 -3.16 -1.10
CA ARG A 79 17.37 -3.68 -2.00
C ARG A 79 17.17 -3.19 -3.44
N CYS A 80 15.95 -3.28 -3.96
CA CYS A 80 15.61 -2.79 -5.30
C CYS A 80 15.88 -1.29 -5.40
N ARG A 81 15.40 -0.48 -4.45
CA ARG A 81 15.64 0.96 -4.40
C ARG A 81 17.13 1.31 -4.45
N LEU A 82 17.95 0.64 -3.65
CA LEU A 82 19.41 0.85 -3.64
C LEU A 82 20.06 0.43 -4.96
N ALA A 83 19.61 -0.69 -5.56
CA ALA A 83 20.11 -1.15 -6.85
C ALA A 83 19.77 -0.16 -7.97
N LEU A 84 18.53 0.33 -8.04
CA LEU A 84 18.09 1.34 -9.01
C LEU A 84 18.91 2.63 -8.86
N GLN A 85 19.08 3.13 -7.63
CA GLN A 85 19.92 4.31 -7.37
C GLN A 85 21.36 4.13 -7.83
N ARG A 86 21.93 2.93 -7.63
CA ARG A 86 23.27 2.62 -8.13
C ARG A 86 23.34 2.61 -9.65
N LEU A 87 22.36 2.01 -10.32
CA LEU A 87 22.30 1.99 -11.79
C LEU A 87 22.25 3.41 -12.36
N ASP A 88 21.43 4.29 -11.78
CA ASP A 88 21.32 5.70 -12.20
C ASP A 88 22.66 6.43 -12.08
N VAL A 89 23.42 6.18 -11.01
CA VAL A 89 24.76 6.75 -10.85
C VAL A 89 25.72 6.23 -11.93
N LEU A 90 25.72 4.92 -12.20
CA LEU A 90 26.60 4.30 -13.20
C LEU A 90 26.35 4.81 -14.62
N VAL A 91 25.08 4.99 -14.98
CA VAL A 91 24.67 5.63 -16.23
C VAL A 91 25.20 7.06 -16.29
N LYS A 92 24.97 7.85 -15.23
CA LYS A 92 25.37 9.25 -15.17
C LYS A 92 26.88 9.46 -15.31
N VAL A 93 27.69 8.55 -14.77
CA VAL A 93 29.16 8.62 -14.89
C VAL A 93 29.70 7.95 -16.16
N GLY A 94 28.83 7.51 -17.07
CA GLY A 94 29.22 6.87 -18.33
C GLY A 94 29.84 5.48 -18.20
N GLN A 95 29.69 4.84 -17.04
CA GLN A 95 30.20 3.47 -16.80
C GLN A 95 29.22 2.39 -17.26
N GLN A 96 27.99 2.77 -17.61
CA GLN A 96 26.97 1.86 -18.13
C GLN A 96 26.14 2.57 -19.21
N SER A 97 25.72 1.84 -20.25
CA SER A 97 24.76 2.36 -21.22
C SER A 97 23.35 2.40 -20.61
N GLU A 98 22.49 3.26 -21.14
CA GLU A 98 21.09 3.34 -20.73
C GLU A 98 20.35 2.03 -21.00
N GLU A 99 20.57 1.42 -22.17
CA GLU A 99 19.95 0.15 -22.56
C GLU A 99 20.26 -0.97 -21.56
N SER A 100 21.55 -1.16 -21.21
CA SER A 100 21.93 -2.16 -20.22
C SER A 100 21.47 -1.80 -18.81
N ALA A 101 21.27 -0.52 -18.51
CA ALA A 101 20.68 -0.09 -17.24
C ALA A 101 19.21 -0.47 -17.16
N ASP A 102 18.43 -0.22 -18.21
CA ASP A 102 17.01 -0.53 -18.26
C ASP A 102 16.73 -2.03 -18.08
N GLU A 103 17.50 -2.88 -18.77
CA GLU A 103 17.41 -4.34 -18.59
C GLU A 103 17.62 -4.75 -17.12
N ARG A 104 18.61 -4.14 -16.45
CA ARG A 104 18.91 -4.41 -15.03
C ARG A 104 17.83 -3.85 -14.11
N ARG A 105 17.30 -2.66 -14.36
CA ARG A 105 16.18 -2.09 -13.59
C ARG A 105 14.97 -3.03 -13.66
N ASP A 106 14.68 -3.57 -14.84
CA ASP A 106 13.58 -4.52 -15.03
C ASP A 106 13.81 -5.86 -14.34
N LEU A 107 15.05 -6.34 -14.26
CA LEU A 107 15.39 -7.55 -13.51
C LEU A 107 15.19 -7.33 -12.00
N GLU A 108 15.63 -6.21 -11.46
CA GLU A 108 15.44 -5.87 -10.04
C GLU A 108 13.95 -5.80 -9.68
N ARG A 109 13.14 -5.15 -10.52
CA ARG A 109 11.68 -5.10 -10.34
C ARG A 109 11.03 -6.47 -10.44
N ARG A 110 11.44 -7.30 -11.41
CA ARG A 110 10.94 -8.67 -11.54
C ARG A 110 11.28 -9.53 -10.33
N ALA A 111 12.46 -9.38 -9.76
CA ALA A 111 12.84 -10.11 -8.55
C ALA A 111 11.94 -9.75 -7.36
N VAL A 112 11.58 -8.47 -7.19
CA VAL A 112 10.63 -8.05 -6.15
C VAL A 112 9.24 -8.64 -6.40
N ARG A 113 8.74 -8.59 -7.65
CA ARG A 113 7.44 -9.17 -8.01
C ARG A 113 7.37 -10.67 -7.77
N ALA A 114 8.46 -11.39 -8.02
CA ALA A 114 8.55 -12.82 -7.73
C ALA A 114 8.39 -13.11 -6.23
N ILE A 115 9.06 -12.33 -5.37
CA ILE A 115 8.92 -12.47 -3.90
C ILE A 115 7.47 -12.23 -3.46
N ILE A 116 6.80 -11.21 -4.02
CA ILE A 116 5.40 -10.94 -3.70
C ILE A 116 4.51 -12.12 -4.14
N ALA A 117 4.69 -12.63 -5.36
CA ALA A 117 3.93 -13.75 -5.90
C ALA A 117 4.16 -15.05 -5.10
N ASP A 118 5.39 -15.30 -4.64
CA ASP A 118 5.69 -16.44 -3.78
C ASP A 118 4.96 -16.34 -2.43
N LEU A 119 4.96 -15.16 -1.81
CA LEU A 119 4.23 -14.93 -0.56
C LEU A 119 2.71 -15.05 -0.72
N GLU A 120 2.17 -14.63 -1.86
CA GLU A 120 0.76 -14.83 -2.20
C GLU A 120 0.45 -16.33 -2.33
N LYS A 121 1.28 -17.08 -3.06
CA LYS A 121 1.14 -18.53 -3.24
C LYS A 121 1.24 -19.30 -1.92
N GLU A 122 2.11 -18.85 -1.02
CA GLU A 122 2.24 -19.36 0.35
C GLU A 122 1.08 -18.94 1.29
N GLN A 123 0.11 -18.16 0.80
CA GLN A 123 -1.00 -17.61 1.58
C GLN A 123 -0.55 -16.71 2.73
N ARG A 124 0.66 -16.15 2.63
CA ARG A 124 1.22 -15.16 3.57
C ARG A 124 0.84 -13.73 3.19
N LEU A 125 0.36 -13.53 1.97
CA LEU A 125 -0.29 -12.33 1.48
C LEU A 125 -1.66 -12.71 0.90
N SER A 126 -2.66 -11.87 1.13
CA SER A 126 -3.89 -11.95 0.34
C SER A 126 -3.63 -11.49 -1.10
N PRO A 127 -4.46 -11.90 -2.09
CA PRO A 127 -4.36 -11.39 -3.45
C PRO A 127 -4.47 -9.86 -3.54
N ALA A 128 -5.28 -9.25 -2.68
CA ALA A 128 -5.43 -7.79 -2.63
C ALA A 128 -4.16 -7.10 -2.11
N ALA A 129 -3.53 -7.65 -1.07
CA ALA A 129 -2.25 -7.16 -0.57
C ALA A 129 -1.12 -7.37 -1.58
N ALA A 130 -1.09 -8.51 -2.26
CA ALA A 130 -0.11 -8.81 -3.30
C ALA A 130 -0.22 -7.82 -4.48
N ALA A 131 -1.42 -7.55 -4.97
CA ALA A 131 -1.66 -6.53 -5.99
C ALA A 131 -1.22 -5.13 -5.50
N TYR A 132 -1.62 -4.76 -4.28
CA TYR A 132 -1.26 -3.48 -3.66
C TYR A 132 0.26 -3.26 -3.59
N PHE A 133 1.04 -4.27 -3.22
CA PHE A 133 2.50 -4.16 -3.18
C PHE A 133 3.13 -4.23 -4.58
N THR A 134 2.56 -5.00 -5.50
CA THR A 134 3.04 -5.10 -6.89
C THR A 134 2.98 -3.74 -7.60
N ASP A 135 1.91 -2.96 -7.36
CA ASP A 135 1.75 -1.60 -7.90
C ASP A 135 2.74 -0.59 -7.31
N ARG A 136 3.41 -0.94 -6.21
CA ARG A 136 4.36 -0.09 -5.46
C ARG A 136 5.81 -0.52 -5.62
N VAL A 137 6.10 -1.46 -6.52
CA VAL A 137 7.48 -1.81 -6.84
C VAL A 137 8.18 -0.56 -7.43
N PRO A 138 9.33 -0.13 -6.87
CA PRO A 138 10.10 1.05 -7.36
C PRO A 138 10.55 0.92 -8.82
#